data_AF-Q6WDA7-F1
#
_entry.id   AF-Q6WDA7-F1
#
_cell.length_a   1.000
_cell.length_b   1.000
_cell.length_c   1.000
_cell.angle_alpha   90.00
_cell.angle_beta   90.00
_cell.angle_gamma   90.00
#
_symmetry.space_group_name_H-M   'P 1'
#
loop_
_entity.id
_entity.type
_entity.pdbx_description
1 polymer ?
#
loop_
_entity_poly.entity_id
_entity_poly.type
_entity_poly.pdbx_seq_one_letter_code
_entity_poly.pdbx_strand_id
1 'polypeptide(L)'
;MPVVTPEQCREFMKSTIQIAVTLICFKRSIFPPSAFGIKRMMEVDVKCLDKSDKNAYALSQALELGVFDAIDKGFLREVILGIFLNRDAPMELIESYNFRISTSPSLPQSAQSLMEEVNRFTGRLLGTLNELPSLPEDKDILLRCFYKSNTPESYVMPYFSLCKNAGSLHISSEKAPYEVSLDRFETPYEAIGLKLYVPDYITLDHQSENPEPHKERVLLEAKIDEILTGRAGTKEWALAILHRILSLKFPISLKDAAQLVQCSVSRIRKVAAEHPFIKISKSVLNVVDESKLQFALQCTTRELTDLL
;
A
#
# COMPACT_ATOMS: atom_id res chain seq x y z
N MET A 1 2.50 -19.58 -23.31
CA MET A 1 1.97 -18.22 -23.53
C MET A 1 3.07 -17.37 -24.16
N PRO A 2 2.77 -16.39 -25.02
CA PRO A 2 3.80 -15.53 -25.60
C PRO A 2 4.53 -14.76 -24.50
N VAL A 3 5.85 -14.69 -24.63
CA VAL A 3 6.73 -13.89 -23.78
C VAL A 3 6.52 -12.42 -24.14
N VAL A 4 6.49 -11.55 -23.13
CA VAL A 4 6.34 -10.10 -23.36
C VAL A 4 7.56 -9.49 -24.05
N THR A 5 7.32 -8.55 -24.97
CA THR A 5 8.41 -7.80 -25.61
C THR A 5 8.92 -6.67 -24.71
N PRO A 6 10.12 -6.08 -24.98
CA PRO A 6 10.59 -4.90 -24.26
C PRO A 6 9.59 -3.72 -24.31
N GLU A 7 8.93 -3.52 -25.45
CA GLU A 7 7.91 -2.47 -25.64
C GLU A 7 6.71 -2.73 -24.73
N GLN A 8 6.22 -3.97 -24.67
CA GLN A 8 5.14 -4.35 -23.78
C GLN A 8 5.54 -4.16 -22.31
N CYS A 9 6.76 -4.53 -21.93
CA CYS A 9 7.28 -4.28 -20.57
C CYS A 9 7.25 -2.79 -20.24
N ARG A 10 7.65 -1.90 -21.16
CA ARG A 10 7.56 -0.45 -20.96
C ARG A 10 6.10 0.03 -20.79
N GLU A 11 5.15 -0.52 -21.53
CA GLU A 11 3.72 -0.21 -21.32
C GLU A 11 3.22 -0.63 -19.93
N PHE A 12 3.66 -1.79 -19.43
CA PHE A 12 3.37 -2.20 -18.05
C PHE A 12 4.00 -1.24 -17.04
N MET A 13 5.27 -0.85 -17.22
CA MET A 13 5.96 0.10 -16.34
C MET A 13 5.21 1.44 -16.26
N LYS A 14 4.83 2.00 -17.42
CA LYS A 14 4.05 3.25 -17.52
C LYS A 14 2.68 3.12 -16.83
N SER A 15 1.97 2.01 -17.09
CA SER A 15 0.67 1.74 -16.48
C SER A 15 0.77 1.59 -14.96
N THR A 16 1.80 0.91 -14.45
CA THR A 16 2.04 0.75 -13.01
C THR A 16 2.24 2.10 -12.32
N ILE A 17 3.06 2.99 -12.89
CA ILE A 17 3.24 4.36 -12.36
C ILE A 17 1.94 5.15 -12.42
N GLN A 18 1.20 5.08 -13.54
CA GLN A 18 -0.08 5.77 -13.70
C GLN A 18 -1.10 5.34 -12.63
N ILE A 19 -1.26 4.03 -12.44
CA ILE A 19 -2.17 3.45 -11.45
C ILE A 19 -1.75 3.89 -10.04
N ALA A 20 -0.46 3.76 -9.72
CA ALA A 20 0.06 4.11 -8.41
C ALA A 20 -0.16 5.59 -8.08
N VAL A 21 0.20 6.50 -8.99
CA VAL A 21 -0.02 7.94 -8.80
C VAL A 21 -1.51 8.24 -8.66
N THR A 22 -2.37 7.59 -9.45
CA THR A 22 -3.82 7.78 -9.34
C THR A 22 -4.36 7.30 -7.99
N LEU A 23 -3.90 6.13 -7.52
CA LEU A 23 -4.27 5.59 -6.20
C LEU A 23 -3.84 6.52 -5.07
N ILE A 24 -2.60 7.03 -5.13
CA ILE A 24 -2.08 8.01 -4.16
C ILE A 24 -2.96 9.26 -4.18
N CYS A 25 -3.20 9.85 -5.35
CA CYS A 25 -4.01 11.06 -5.47
C CYS A 25 -5.42 10.87 -4.91
N PHE A 26 -6.04 9.71 -5.15
CA PHE A 26 -7.37 9.40 -4.65
C PHE A 26 -7.37 9.19 -3.13
N LYS A 27 -6.46 8.37 -2.60
CA LYS A 27 -6.42 8.01 -1.17
C LYS A 27 -5.93 9.12 -0.28
N ARG A 28 -5.01 9.95 -0.76
CA ARG A 28 -4.48 11.11 -0.04
C ARG A 28 -5.36 12.37 -0.25
N SER A 29 -6.50 12.25 -0.94
CA SER A 29 -7.44 13.35 -1.22
C SER A 29 -6.74 14.57 -1.83
N ILE A 30 -5.87 14.33 -2.81
CA ILE A 30 -5.16 15.38 -3.56
C ILE A 30 -6.11 16.07 -4.54
N PHE A 31 -7.00 15.29 -5.16
CA PHE A 31 -8.02 15.77 -6.07
C PHE A 31 -9.41 15.30 -5.63
N PRO A 32 -10.48 16.03 -5.98
CA PRO A 32 -11.84 15.60 -5.69
C PRO A 32 -12.21 14.33 -6.49
N PRO A 33 -13.19 13.53 -6.04
CA PRO A 33 -13.60 12.31 -6.74
C PRO A 33 -14.01 12.51 -8.21
N SER A 34 -14.48 13.71 -8.58
CA SER A 34 -14.83 14.09 -9.95
C SER A 34 -13.64 14.21 -10.89
N ALA A 35 -12.42 14.37 -10.36
CA ALA A 35 -11.17 14.46 -11.12
C ALA A 35 -10.65 13.10 -11.62
N PHE A 36 -11.41 12.02 -11.38
CA PHE A 36 -11.01 10.67 -11.74
C PHE A 36 -12.03 10.04 -12.68
N GLY A 37 -11.54 9.50 -13.80
CA GLY A 37 -12.32 8.82 -14.83
C GLY A 37 -11.83 7.40 -15.07
N ILE A 38 -12.52 6.66 -15.92
CA ILE A 38 -12.08 5.33 -16.38
C ILE A 38 -11.42 5.50 -17.75
N LYS A 39 -10.20 4.98 -17.90
CA LYS A 39 -9.44 4.93 -19.15
C LYS A 39 -9.02 3.50 -19.42
N ARG A 40 -9.14 3.05 -20.67
CA ARG A 40 -8.65 1.73 -21.08
C ARG A 40 -7.12 1.76 -21.20
N MET A 41 -6.42 0.92 -20.44
CA MET A 41 -4.97 0.73 -20.49
C MET A 41 -4.67 -0.78 -20.51
N MET A 42 -3.82 -1.24 -21.43
CA MET A 42 -3.49 -2.67 -21.60
C MET A 42 -4.73 -3.58 -21.68
N GLU A 43 -5.76 -3.13 -22.41
CA GLU A 43 -7.06 -3.81 -22.56
C GLU A 43 -7.92 -3.91 -21.28
N VAL A 44 -7.49 -3.30 -20.17
CA VAL A 44 -8.22 -3.25 -18.89
C VAL A 44 -8.71 -1.82 -18.63
N ASP A 45 -9.90 -1.70 -18.04
CA ASP A 45 -10.42 -0.41 -17.59
C ASP A 45 -9.76 -0.02 -16.26
N VAL A 46 -9.02 1.09 -16.28
CA VAL A 46 -8.24 1.60 -15.14
C VAL A 46 -8.77 2.96 -14.74
N LYS A 47 -8.90 3.19 -13.43
CA LYS A 47 -9.22 4.52 -12.91
C LYS A 47 -7.99 5.42 -13.04
N CYS A 48 -8.14 6.55 -13.72
CA CYS A 48 -7.08 7.51 -14.05
C CYS A 48 -7.52 8.94 -13.72
N LEU A 49 -6.55 9.86 -13.63
CA LEU A 49 -6.81 11.30 -13.59
C LEU A 49 -7.50 11.74 -14.90
N ASP A 50 -8.56 12.52 -14.79
CA ASP A 50 -9.40 12.96 -15.91
C ASP A 50 -9.22 14.47 -16.21
N LYS A 51 -9.60 14.86 -17.43
CA LYS A 51 -9.60 16.26 -17.90
C LYS A 51 -10.66 17.15 -17.23
N SER A 52 -11.57 16.58 -16.45
CA SER A 52 -12.61 17.29 -15.70
C SER A 52 -12.05 18.27 -14.67
N ASP A 53 -10.84 18.03 -14.15
CA ASP A 53 -10.12 18.92 -13.24
C ASP A 53 -8.81 19.38 -13.89
N LYS A 54 -8.58 20.70 -13.91
CA LYS A 54 -7.42 21.30 -14.58
C LYS A 54 -6.09 20.85 -13.98
N ASN A 55 -6.00 20.71 -12.67
CA ASN A 55 -4.77 20.34 -11.97
C ASN A 55 -4.50 18.83 -12.09
N ALA A 56 -5.55 18.01 -11.99
CA ALA A 56 -5.45 16.57 -12.25
C ALA A 56 -5.02 16.31 -13.71
N TYR A 57 -5.58 17.06 -14.65
CA TYR A 57 -5.19 17.00 -16.06
C TYR A 57 -3.73 17.40 -16.26
N ALA A 58 -3.27 18.47 -15.60
CA ALA A 58 -1.87 18.90 -15.67
C ALA A 58 -0.92 17.80 -15.17
N LEU A 59 -1.24 17.13 -14.05
CA LEU A 59 -0.47 15.99 -13.56
C LEU A 59 -0.49 14.81 -14.55
N SER A 60 -1.67 14.49 -15.12
CA SER A 60 -1.79 13.44 -16.15
C SER A 60 -0.91 13.75 -17.37
N GLN A 61 -0.87 15.00 -17.84
CA GLN A 61 -0.01 15.39 -18.97
C GLN A 61 1.48 15.33 -18.61
N ALA A 62 1.86 15.73 -17.38
CA ALA A 62 3.24 15.61 -16.92
C ALA A 62 3.69 14.13 -16.88
N LEU A 63 2.82 13.20 -16.50
CA LEU A 63 3.10 11.77 -16.58
C LEU A 63 3.18 11.28 -18.02
N GLU A 64 2.12 11.49 -18.81
CA GLU A 64 1.97 10.90 -20.14
C GLU A 64 2.94 11.46 -21.18
N LEU A 65 3.24 12.76 -21.12
CA LEU A 65 4.10 13.43 -22.10
C LEU A 65 5.51 13.70 -21.58
N GLY A 66 5.72 13.68 -20.27
CA GLY A 66 7.03 13.89 -19.64
C GLY A 66 7.66 12.60 -19.15
N VAL A 67 7.11 12.04 -18.07
CA VAL A 67 7.68 10.86 -17.38
C VAL A 67 7.76 9.65 -18.33
N PHE A 68 6.71 9.39 -19.12
CA PHE A 68 6.64 8.25 -20.02
C PHE A 68 7.56 8.40 -21.24
N ASP A 69 7.75 9.60 -21.76
CA ASP A 69 8.76 9.88 -22.79
C ASP A 69 10.17 9.51 -22.30
N ALA A 70 10.51 9.87 -21.06
CA ALA A 70 11.80 9.51 -20.46
C ALA A 70 11.94 8.00 -20.18
N ILE A 71 10.85 7.28 -19.91
CA ILE A 71 10.85 5.82 -19.81
C ILE A 71 11.11 5.20 -21.18
N ASP A 72 10.38 5.63 -22.21
CA ASP A 72 10.50 5.09 -23.56
C ASP A 72 11.92 5.30 -24.14
N LYS A 73 12.57 6.40 -23.77
CA LYS A 73 13.97 6.69 -24.14
C LYS A 73 15.00 6.04 -23.21
N GLY A 74 14.58 5.39 -22.13
CA GLY A 74 15.47 4.77 -21.14
C GLY A 74 16.29 5.77 -20.31
N PHE A 75 15.82 7.01 -20.18
CA PHE A 75 16.50 8.12 -19.49
C PHE A 75 16.04 8.29 -18.04
N LEU A 76 14.86 7.83 -17.68
CA LEU A 76 14.33 8.03 -16.32
C LEU A 76 15.00 7.11 -15.29
N ARG A 77 15.57 7.69 -14.24
CA ARG A 77 16.10 6.95 -13.07
C ARG A 77 15.08 6.88 -11.95
N GLU A 78 14.44 8.01 -11.66
CA GLU A 78 13.57 8.13 -10.50
C GLU A 78 12.55 9.24 -10.73
N VAL A 79 11.32 9.02 -10.29
CA VAL A 79 10.28 10.05 -10.22
C VAL A 79 9.73 10.09 -8.79
N ILE A 80 9.63 11.29 -8.24
CA ILE A 80 9.17 11.54 -6.88
C ILE A 80 7.91 12.39 -6.93
N LEU A 81 6.82 11.85 -6.40
CA LEU A 81 5.60 12.61 -6.07
C LEU A 81 5.71 13.05 -4.61
N GLY A 82 5.97 14.33 -4.38
CA GLY A 82 6.08 14.92 -3.05
C GLY A 82 4.82 15.69 -2.67
N ILE A 83 4.46 15.67 -1.39
CA ILE A 83 3.35 16.44 -0.82
C ILE A 83 3.93 17.41 0.21
N PHE A 84 3.54 18.68 0.14
CA PHE A 84 4.01 19.73 1.04
C PHE A 84 2.86 20.66 1.45
N LEU A 85 3.09 21.40 2.55
CA LEU A 85 2.10 22.34 3.11
C LEU A 85 2.49 23.81 2.89
N ASN A 86 3.79 24.12 2.92
CA ASN A 86 4.28 25.48 2.82
C ASN A 86 4.69 25.82 1.37
N ARG A 87 3.93 26.70 0.72
CA ARG A 87 4.21 27.17 -0.65
C ARG A 87 5.51 27.96 -0.76
N ASP A 88 5.98 28.57 0.32
CA ASP A 88 7.25 29.28 0.36
C ASP A 88 8.45 28.32 0.53
N ALA A 89 8.19 27.08 0.98
CA ALA A 89 9.20 26.03 1.16
C ALA A 89 8.75 24.70 0.53
N PRO A 90 8.54 24.63 -0.81
CA PRO A 90 7.97 23.45 -1.47
C PRO A 90 8.89 22.21 -1.43
N MET A 91 10.15 22.35 -1.01
CA MET A 91 11.08 21.23 -0.83
C MET A 91 10.99 20.58 0.55
N GLU A 92 10.24 21.17 1.48
CA GLU A 92 9.92 20.62 2.80
C GLU A 92 8.63 19.79 2.69
N LEU A 93 8.81 18.51 2.40
CA LEU A 93 7.75 17.56 2.16
C LEU A 93 7.25 16.95 3.47
N ILE A 94 5.95 16.68 3.56
CA ILE A 94 5.38 15.88 4.65
C ILE A 94 5.12 14.43 4.24
N GLU A 95 5.30 14.12 2.96
CA GLU A 95 5.13 12.78 2.41
C GLU A 95 5.78 12.72 1.03
N SER A 96 6.49 11.65 0.70
CA SER A 96 7.02 11.45 -0.65
C SER A 96 6.93 10.01 -1.13
N TYR A 97 6.54 9.84 -2.39
CA TYR A 97 6.47 8.56 -3.08
C TYR A 97 7.52 8.52 -4.17
N ASN A 98 8.55 7.70 -3.98
CA ASN A 98 9.74 7.67 -4.80
C ASN A 98 9.74 6.38 -5.64
N PHE A 99 9.44 6.52 -6.93
CA PHE A 99 9.49 5.43 -7.90
C PHE A 99 10.88 5.40 -8.51
N ARG A 100 11.68 4.39 -8.15
CA ARG A 100 13.03 4.19 -8.69
C ARG A 100 13.01 3.09 -9.74
N ILE A 101 13.51 3.41 -10.92
CA ILE A 101 13.69 2.46 -12.02
C ILE A 101 15.12 1.91 -11.96
N SER A 102 15.23 0.60 -11.99
CA SER A 102 16.50 -0.12 -12.01
C SER A 102 16.48 -1.19 -13.09
N THR A 103 17.64 -1.50 -13.66
CA THR A 103 17.79 -2.67 -14.53
C THR A 103 17.72 -3.93 -13.66
N SER A 104 16.82 -4.84 -13.99
CA SER A 104 16.67 -6.11 -13.27
C SER A 104 16.40 -7.20 -14.31
N PRO A 105 17.45 -7.86 -14.84
CA PRO A 105 17.24 -8.96 -15.77
C PRO A 105 16.62 -10.14 -15.01
N SER A 106 15.36 -10.46 -15.30
CA SER A 106 14.64 -11.59 -14.74
C SER A 106 14.26 -12.60 -15.84
N LEU A 107 13.67 -13.74 -15.45
CA LEU A 107 13.27 -14.77 -16.41
C LEU A 107 12.21 -14.22 -17.38
N PRO A 108 12.12 -14.74 -18.62
CA PRO A 108 11.04 -14.39 -19.53
C PRO A 108 9.66 -14.57 -18.89
N GLN A 109 8.83 -13.52 -18.94
CA GLN A 109 7.50 -13.50 -18.33
C GLN A 109 6.40 -13.44 -19.39
N SER A 110 5.21 -13.90 -19.02
CA SER A 110 4.00 -13.71 -19.81
C SER A 110 3.28 -12.41 -19.39
N ALA A 111 2.40 -11.89 -20.25
CA ALA A 111 1.58 -10.72 -19.91
C ALA A 111 0.70 -10.97 -18.67
N GLN A 112 0.23 -12.20 -18.49
CA GLN A 112 -0.57 -12.58 -17.31
C GLN A 112 0.25 -12.55 -16.02
N SER A 113 1.49 -13.05 -16.06
CA SER A 113 2.42 -12.95 -14.94
C SER A 113 2.68 -11.49 -14.55
N LEU A 114 2.95 -10.62 -15.54
CA LEU A 114 3.13 -9.20 -15.27
C LEU A 114 1.88 -8.55 -14.66
N MET A 115 0.70 -8.89 -15.16
CA MET A 115 -0.57 -8.38 -14.60
C MET A 115 -0.75 -8.78 -13.14
N GLU A 116 -0.40 -10.00 -12.75
CA GLU A 116 -0.41 -10.45 -11.36
C GLU A 116 0.59 -9.66 -10.50
N GLU A 117 1.77 -9.32 -11.04
CA GLU A 117 2.71 -8.44 -10.35
C GLU A 117 2.19 -7.02 -10.18
N VAL A 118 1.55 -6.44 -11.20
CA VAL A 118 0.90 -5.12 -11.10
C VAL A 118 -0.19 -5.16 -10.02
N ASN A 119 -1.02 -6.21 -9.98
CA ASN A 119 -2.05 -6.36 -8.97
C ASN A 119 -1.47 -6.49 -7.55
N ARG A 120 -0.37 -7.23 -7.37
CA ARG A 120 0.34 -7.34 -6.09
C ARG A 120 0.90 -5.99 -5.65
N PHE A 121 1.63 -5.32 -6.55
CA PHE A 121 2.23 -4.01 -6.30
C PHE A 121 1.17 -2.96 -5.90
N THR A 122 0.07 -2.90 -6.66
CA THR A 122 -1.03 -1.97 -6.40
C THR A 122 -1.82 -2.32 -5.13
N GLY A 123 -2.01 -3.60 -4.84
CA GLY A 123 -2.62 -4.08 -3.61
C GLY A 123 -1.82 -3.72 -2.36
N ARG A 124 -0.48 -3.88 -2.41
CA ARG A 124 0.43 -3.45 -1.34
C ARG A 124 0.37 -1.94 -1.11
N LEU A 125 0.51 -1.16 -2.18
CA LEU A 125 0.38 0.30 -2.12
C LEU A 125 -0.96 0.71 -1.50
N LEU A 126 -2.06 0.12 -1.96
CA LEU A 126 -3.39 0.42 -1.43
C LEU A 126 -3.51 0.09 0.06
N GLY A 127 -2.95 -1.05 0.50
CA GLY A 127 -2.88 -1.44 1.91
C GLY A 127 -2.22 -0.36 2.76
N THR A 128 -1.00 0.04 2.39
CA THR A 128 -0.25 1.08 3.12
C THR A 128 -0.94 2.43 3.08
N LEU A 129 -1.51 2.83 1.93
CA LEU A 129 -2.28 4.08 1.83
C LEU A 129 -3.48 4.14 2.80
N ASN A 130 -4.06 2.99 3.16
CA ASN A 130 -5.17 2.93 4.10
C ASN A 130 -4.73 3.01 5.58
N GLU A 131 -3.45 2.75 5.87
CA GLU A 131 -2.88 2.84 7.22
C GLU A 131 -2.36 4.25 7.53
N LEU A 132 -2.09 5.04 6.49
CA LEU A 132 -1.60 6.41 6.66
C LEU A 132 -2.67 7.34 7.26
N PRO A 133 -2.29 8.24 8.18
CA PRO A 133 -3.21 9.24 8.72
C PRO A 133 -3.67 10.19 7.61
N SER A 134 -4.85 10.78 7.78
CA SER A 134 -5.36 11.80 6.86
C SER A 134 -4.42 13.00 6.78
N LEU A 135 -4.25 13.54 5.58
CA LEU A 135 -3.49 14.78 5.37
C LEU A 135 -4.33 16.01 5.72
N PRO A 136 -3.69 17.15 6.01
CA PRO A 136 -4.36 18.45 6.02
C PRO A 136 -5.14 18.71 4.72
N GLU A 137 -6.18 19.54 4.82
CA GLU A 137 -7.00 19.92 3.66
C GLU A 137 -6.17 20.72 2.65
N ASP A 138 -5.54 21.80 3.13
CA ASP A 138 -4.60 22.63 2.37
C ASP A 138 -3.26 21.91 2.22
N LYS A 139 -2.96 21.52 0.99
CA LYS A 139 -1.72 20.85 0.60
C LYS A 139 -1.50 21.06 -0.89
N ASP A 140 -0.24 21.00 -1.28
CA ASP A 140 0.16 21.01 -2.68
C ASP A 140 1.05 19.81 -2.96
N ILE A 141 1.22 19.50 -4.24
CA ILE A 141 2.08 18.41 -4.71
C ILE A 141 3.18 18.96 -5.60
N LEU A 142 4.29 18.24 -5.66
CA LEU A 142 5.31 18.41 -6.69
C LEU A 142 5.65 17.07 -7.32
N LEU A 143 6.15 17.16 -8.56
CA LEU A 143 6.72 16.03 -9.27
C LEU A 143 8.16 16.36 -9.62
N ARG A 144 9.10 15.52 -9.17
CA ARG A 144 10.53 15.71 -9.44
C ARG A 144 11.12 14.46 -10.06
N CYS A 145 11.78 14.63 -11.20
CA CYS A 145 12.39 13.55 -11.94
C CYS A 145 13.92 13.63 -11.87
N PHE A 146 14.56 12.46 -11.84
CA PHE A 146 16.00 12.32 -11.96
C PHE A 146 16.33 11.44 -13.14
N TYR A 147 17.34 11.84 -13.91
CA TYR A 147 17.80 11.11 -15.07
C TYR A 147 18.89 10.10 -14.74
N LYS A 148 19.00 9.08 -15.60
CA LYS A 148 20.15 8.17 -15.65
C LYS A 148 21.35 8.91 -16.25
N SER A 149 22.56 8.44 -15.95
CA SER A 149 23.82 9.08 -16.37
C SER A 149 24.05 9.09 -17.88
N ASN A 150 23.37 8.24 -18.63
CA ASN A 150 23.42 8.16 -20.09
C ASN A 150 22.51 9.18 -20.81
N THR A 151 21.78 10.03 -20.06
CA THR A 151 20.83 10.98 -20.64
C THR A 151 21.58 12.16 -21.27
N PRO A 152 21.33 12.50 -22.55
CA PRO A 152 21.97 13.64 -23.20
C PRO A 152 21.66 14.96 -22.49
N GLU A 153 22.64 15.86 -22.39
CA GLU A 153 22.44 17.20 -21.79
C GLU A 153 21.40 18.05 -22.54
N SER A 154 21.19 17.76 -23.83
CA SER A 154 20.18 18.42 -24.66
C SER A 154 18.75 17.92 -24.41
N TYR A 155 18.57 16.84 -23.64
CA TYR A 155 17.24 16.31 -23.34
C TYR A 155 16.48 17.22 -22.39
N VAL A 156 15.31 17.67 -22.84
CA VAL A 156 14.36 18.43 -22.02
C VAL A 156 13.08 17.62 -21.92
N MET A 157 12.73 17.21 -20.70
CA MET A 157 11.49 16.48 -20.44
C MET A 157 10.29 17.43 -20.60
N PRO A 158 9.30 17.10 -21.47
CA PRO A 158 8.10 17.90 -21.64
C PRO A 158 7.34 18.09 -20.32
N TYR A 159 6.77 19.27 -20.08
CA TYR A 159 6.07 19.67 -18.84
C TYR A 159 6.95 19.87 -17.60
N PHE A 160 8.28 19.70 -17.72
CA PHE A 160 9.20 19.93 -16.62
C PHE A 160 10.16 21.06 -16.92
N SER A 161 10.64 21.68 -15.85
CA SER A 161 11.70 22.68 -15.89
C SER A 161 12.94 22.13 -15.19
N LEU A 162 14.12 22.50 -15.68
CA LEU A 162 15.38 22.11 -15.07
C LEU A 162 15.46 22.65 -13.63
N CYS A 163 15.66 21.76 -12.66
CA CYS A 163 15.88 22.14 -11.26
C CYS A 163 17.30 22.70 -11.10
N LYS A 164 17.42 24.02 -10.93
CA LYS A 164 18.72 24.69 -10.68
C LYS A 164 19.29 24.37 -9.29
N ASN A 165 18.42 24.08 -8.32
CA ASN A 165 18.81 23.66 -6.99
C ASN A 165 18.84 22.13 -6.96
N ALA A 166 20.05 21.56 -6.96
CA ALA A 166 20.27 20.13 -6.72
C ALA A 166 19.99 19.72 -5.26
N GLY A 167 19.44 20.62 -4.43
CA GLY A 167 19.07 20.35 -3.05
C GLY A 167 18.18 19.12 -2.95
N SER A 168 18.46 18.28 -1.95
CA SER A 168 17.65 17.10 -1.65
C SER A 168 16.21 17.53 -1.40
N LEU A 169 15.25 16.70 -1.79
CA LEU A 169 13.94 16.79 -1.17
C LEU A 169 14.11 16.39 0.30
N HIS A 170 13.52 17.15 1.20
CA HIS A 170 13.61 16.89 2.64
C HIS A 170 12.23 16.56 3.16
N ILE A 171 12.13 15.48 3.94
CA ILE A 171 10.92 15.26 4.73
C ILE A 171 11.02 16.16 5.99
N SER A 172 9.95 16.88 6.28
CA SER A 172 9.79 17.71 7.48
C SER A 172 9.67 16.81 8.70
N SER A 173 10.81 16.44 9.28
CA SER A 173 10.92 15.60 10.47
C SER A 173 12.04 16.08 11.39
N GLU A 174 11.88 15.89 12.70
CA GLU A 174 12.95 16.22 13.67
C GLU A 174 14.08 15.19 13.62
N LYS A 175 13.73 13.92 13.37
CA LYS A 175 14.67 12.80 13.19
C LYS A 175 14.68 12.33 11.74
N ALA A 176 15.42 11.24 11.48
CA ALA A 176 15.38 10.57 10.17
C ALA A 176 13.92 10.18 9.84
N PRO A 177 13.44 10.51 8.63
CA PRO A 177 12.08 10.17 8.23
C PRO A 177 11.88 8.66 8.21
N TYR A 178 10.66 8.25 8.45
CA TYR A 178 10.29 6.86 8.39
C TYR A 178 10.17 6.41 6.93
N GLU A 179 10.99 5.44 6.53
CA GLU A 179 11.05 4.88 5.19
C GLU A 179 10.29 3.56 5.15
N VAL A 180 9.31 3.47 4.24
CA VAL A 180 8.58 2.25 3.91
C VAL A 180 8.93 1.82 2.50
N SER A 181 9.59 0.67 2.37
CA SER A 181 9.75 0.01 1.06
C SER A 181 8.49 -0.83 0.80
N LEU A 182 7.72 -0.47 -0.23
CA LEU A 182 6.38 -1.02 -0.45
C LEU A 182 6.39 -2.34 -1.22
N ASP A 183 7.01 -2.36 -2.39
CA ASP A 183 7.30 -3.57 -3.16
C ASP A 183 8.09 -3.21 -4.44
N ARG A 184 8.50 -4.23 -5.19
CA ARG A 184 9.04 -4.08 -6.56
C ARG A 184 8.07 -4.69 -7.59
N PHE A 185 7.81 -3.94 -8.66
CA PHE A 185 7.25 -4.47 -9.89
C PHE A 185 8.40 -4.81 -10.83
N GLU A 186 8.55 -6.07 -11.21
CA GLU A 186 9.69 -6.52 -12.01
C GLU A 186 9.23 -7.00 -13.40
N THR A 187 10.00 -6.62 -14.40
CA THR A 187 9.89 -7.15 -15.77
C THR A 187 11.19 -7.89 -16.09
N PRO A 188 11.28 -8.62 -17.23
CA PRO A 188 12.52 -9.27 -17.66
C PRO A 188 13.69 -8.31 -17.93
N TYR A 189 13.47 -7.00 -17.95
CA TYR A 189 14.46 -6.00 -18.33
C TYR A 189 14.71 -4.96 -17.23
N GLU A 190 13.63 -4.41 -16.67
CA GLU A 190 13.65 -3.34 -15.68
C GLU A 190 12.69 -3.63 -14.52
N ALA A 191 12.92 -2.98 -13.40
CA ALA A 191 12.07 -3.04 -12.22
C ALA A 191 11.77 -1.64 -11.69
N ILE A 192 10.56 -1.45 -11.17
CA ILE A 192 10.13 -0.27 -10.41
C ILE A 192 10.12 -0.64 -8.93
N GLY A 193 10.98 -0.01 -8.14
CA GLY A 193 10.83 0.00 -6.68
C GLY A 193 10.08 1.24 -6.23
N LEU A 194 9.17 1.09 -5.28
CA LEU A 194 8.48 2.21 -4.65
C LEU A 194 8.88 2.32 -3.17
N LYS A 195 9.37 3.51 -2.81
CA LYS A 195 9.60 3.89 -1.41
C LYS A 195 8.67 5.02 -1.02
N LEU A 196 8.09 4.92 0.16
CA LEU A 196 7.34 5.97 0.83
C LEU A 196 8.21 6.55 1.94
N TYR A 197 8.30 7.87 2.01
CA TYR A 197 8.90 8.57 3.13
C TYR A 197 7.84 9.44 3.81
N VAL A 198 7.76 9.32 5.14
CA VAL A 198 6.86 10.11 6.00
C VAL A 198 7.63 10.65 7.21
N PRO A 199 7.14 11.70 7.88
CA PRO A 199 7.75 12.21 9.11
C PRO A 199 7.92 11.14 10.18
N ASP A 200 8.89 11.36 11.06
CA ASP A 200 9.31 10.42 12.10
C ASP A 200 8.23 10.13 13.16
N TYR A 201 7.22 10.99 13.26
CA TYR A 201 6.05 10.76 14.11
C TYR A 201 4.96 9.88 13.46
N ILE A 202 5.11 9.51 12.19
CA ILE A 202 4.25 8.53 11.52
C ILE A 202 4.96 7.19 11.53
N THR A 203 4.45 6.26 12.33
CA THR A 203 4.88 4.86 12.32
C THR A 203 3.77 4.01 11.73
N LEU A 204 4.07 3.33 10.62
CA LEU A 204 3.19 2.29 10.10
C LEU A 204 3.56 0.98 10.82
N ASP A 205 2.57 0.20 11.22
CA ASP A 205 2.81 -1.13 11.78
C ASP A 205 3.35 -2.02 10.66
N HIS A 206 4.67 -2.03 10.46
CA HIS A 206 5.29 -2.97 9.54
C HIS A 206 4.99 -4.40 10.00
N GLN A 207 4.03 -5.04 9.33
CA GLN A 207 4.07 -6.48 9.10
C GLN A 207 5.33 -6.72 8.26
N SER A 208 6.47 -6.90 8.94
CA SER A 208 7.76 -7.20 8.32
C SER A 208 7.58 -8.31 7.27
N GLU A 209 7.80 -7.99 6.01
CA GLU A 209 7.93 -8.96 4.93
C GLU A 209 9.23 -9.75 5.14
N ASN A 210 9.13 -10.76 5.98
CA ASN A 210 9.88 -11.99 5.80
C ASN A 210 8.95 -12.91 4.97
N PRO A 211 9.39 -13.61 3.92
CA PRO A 211 8.52 -14.50 3.14
C PRO A 211 8.08 -15.77 3.90
N GLU A 212 8.67 -16.05 5.07
CA GLU A 212 8.28 -17.14 5.99
C GLU A 212 6.90 -16.91 6.68
N PRO A 213 6.59 -15.76 7.31
CA PRO A 213 5.33 -15.52 8.00
C PRO A 213 4.08 -15.59 7.13
N HIS A 214 4.15 -15.39 5.80
CA HIS A 214 2.94 -15.53 4.96
C HIS A 214 2.50 -16.99 4.81
N LYS A 215 3.45 -17.94 4.71
CA LYS A 215 3.13 -19.38 4.71
C LYS A 215 2.61 -19.82 6.08
N GLU A 216 3.27 -19.41 7.15
CA GLU A 216 2.84 -19.74 8.52
C GLU A 216 1.48 -19.15 8.83
N ARG A 217 1.16 -17.92 8.40
CA ARG A 217 -0.16 -17.32 8.61
C ARG A 217 -1.25 -18.03 7.80
N VAL A 218 -0.96 -18.40 6.55
CA VAL A 218 -1.90 -19.19 5.72
C VAL A 218 -2.14 -20.56 6.34
N LEU A 219 -1.09 -21.21 6.83
CA LEU A 219 -1.17 -22.51 7.51
C LEU A 219 -1.93 -22.40 8.85
N LEU A 220 -1.66 -21.35 9.62
CA LEU A 220 -2.34 -21.04 10.88
C LEU A 220 -3.84 -20.77 10.67
N GLU A 221 -4.21 -19.96 9.68
CA GLU A 221 -5.61 -19.70 9.35
C GLU A 221 -6.32 -20.99 8.91
N ALA A 222 -5.68 -21.81 8.07
CA ALA A 222 -6.21 -23.11 7.68
C ALA A 222 -6.39 -24.05 8.87
N LYS A 223 -5.44 -24.06 9.83
CA LYS A 223 -5.53 -24.86 11.05
C LYS A 223 -6.64 -24.39 11.97
N ILE A 224 -6.80 -23.07 12.14
CA ILE A 224 -7.89 -22.48 12.91
C ILE A 224 -9.23 -22.91 12.32
N ASP A 225 -9.40 -22.82 11.01
CA ASP A 225 -10.64 -23.24 10.34
C ASP A 225 -10.91 -24.75 10.49
N GLU A 226 -9.88 -25.59 10.40
CA GLU A 226 -9.96 -27.03 10.70
C GLU A 226 -10.44 -27.28 12.14
N ILE A 227 -9.83 -26.60 13.13
CA ILE A 227 -10.21 -26.74 14.53
C ILE A 227 -11.67 -26.31 14.74
N LEU A 228 -12.08 -25.20 14.14
CA LEU A 228 -13.41 -24.62 14.36
C LEU A 228 -14.54 -25.42 13.70
N THR A 229 -14.26 -26.09 12.58
CA THR A 229 -15.18 -27.05 11.94
C THR A 229 -15.28 -28.39 12.69
N GLY A 230 -14.31 -28.67 13.58
CA GLY A 230 -14.28 -29.84 14.44
C GLY A 230 -15.23 -29.79 15.65
N ARG A 231 -14.92 -30.59 16.66
CA ARG A 231 -15.76 -30.74 17.86
C ARG A 231 -15.71 -29.49 18.75
N ALA A 232 -16.83 -28.78 18.84
CA ALA A 232 -16.95 -27.66 19.78
C ALA A 232 -16.73 -28.08 21.24
N GLY A 233 -15.97 -27.26 21.98
CA GLY A 233 -15.78 -27.40 23.42
C GLY A 233 -14.48 -28.08 23.87
N THR A 234 -13.58 -28.44 22.95
CA THR A 234 -12.20 -28.83 23.31
C THR A 234 -11.35 -27.60 23.68
N LYS A 235 -10.16 -27.83 24.24
CA LYS A 235 -9.23 -26.75 24.59
C LYS A 235 -8.76 -25.99 23.35
N GLU A 236 -8.44 -26.72 22.29
CA GLU A 236 -7.99 -26.21 21.00
C GLU A 236 -9.10 -25.39 20.35
N TRP A 237 -10.34 -25.89 20.41
CA TRP A 237 -11.51 -25.17 19.90
C TRP A 237 -11.73 -23.84 20.65
N ALA A 238 -11.62 -23.86 21.98
CA ALA A 238 -11.76 -22.67 22.80
C ALA A 238 -10.65 -21.64 22.50
N LEU A 239 -9.42 -22.11 22.33
CA LEU A 239 -8.27 -21.29 21.94
C LEU A 239 -8.45 -20.66 20.56
N ALA A 240 -8.90 -21.43 19.56
CA ALA A 240 -9.15 -20.96 18.20
C ALA A 240 -10.25 -19.89 18.15
N ILE A 241 -11.34 -20.06 18.92
CA ILE A 241 -12.37 -19.03 19.01
C ILE A 241 -11.92 -17.79 19.74
N LEU A 242 -11.16 -17.95 20.83
CA LEU A 242 -10.58 -16.80 21.51
C LEU A 242 -9.75 -16.00 20.51
N HIS A 243 -8.82 -16.65 19.80
CA HIS A 243 -8.00 -16.02 18.77
C HIS A 243 -8.85 -15.27 17.71
N ARG A 244 -9.87 -15.92 17.13
CA ARG A 244 -10.76 -15.26 16.16
C ARG A 244 -11.46 -14.02 16.71
N ILE A 245 -11.89 -14.04 17.98
CA ILE A 245 -12.53 -12.88 18.63
C ILE A 245 -11.52 -11.76 18.88
N LEU A 246 -10.30 -12.10 19.31
CA LEU A 246 -9.24 -11.12 19.56
C LEU A 246 -8.75 -10.44 18.26
N SER A 247 -8.80 -11.17 17.14
CA SER A 247 -8.43 -10.68 15.80
C SER A 247 -9.49 -9.81 15.11
N LEU A 248 -10.65 -9.58 15.73
CA LEU A 248 -11.69 -8.74 15.16
C LEU A 248 -11.26 -7.26 15.10
N LYS A 249 -11.85 -6.51 14.17
CA LYS A 249 -11.73 -5.05 14.14
C LYS A 249 -12.73 -4.45 15.12
N PHE A 250 -12.23 -3.83 16.18
CA PHE A 250 -13.06 -3.14 17.18
C PHE A 250 -13.20 -1.65 16.85
N PRO A 251 -14.28 -0.97 17.28
CA PRO A 251 -15.47 -1.54 17.90
C PRO A 251 -16.36 -2.28 16.89
N ILE A 252 -17.04 -3.34 17.32
CA ILE A 252 -17.91 -4.16 16.44
C ILE A 252 -19.22 -4.54 17.12
N SER A 253 -20.33 -4.56 16.37
CA SER A 253 -21.60 -5.03 16.91
C SER A 253 -21.52 -6.52 17.23
N LEU A 254 -22.20 -6.98 18.29
CA LEU A 254 -22.22 -8.40 18.63
C LEU A 254 -22.80 -9.28 17.52
N LYS A 255 -23.69 -8.73 16.69
CA LYS A 255 -24.29 -9.44 15.56
C LYS A 255 -23.26 -9.67 14.45
N ASP A 256 -22.50 -8.64 14.10
CA ASP A 256 -21.48 -8.73 13.06
C ASP A 256 -20.30 -9.60 13.53
N ALA A 257 -19.90 -9.47 14.79
CA ALA A 257 -18.88 -10.33 15.41
C ALA A 257 -19.29 -11.80 15.39
N ALA A 258 -20.54 -12.12 15.72
CA ALA A 258 -21.09 -13.48 15.66
C ALA A 258 -21.07 -14.05 14.24
N GLN A 259 -21.39 -13.22 13.25
CA GLN A 259 -21.36 -13.61 11.84
C GLN A 259 -19.93 -13.86 11.34
N LEU A 260 -18.99 -12.96 11.63
CA LEU A 260 -17.60 -13.08 11.18
C LEU A 260 -16.87 -14.27 11.81
N VAL A 261 -17.09 -14.52 13.10
CA VAL A 261 -16.45 -15.61 13.84
C VAL A 261 -17.24 -16.92 13.76
N GLN A 262 -18.38 -16.91 13.05
CA GLN A 262 -19.29 -18.05 12.91
C GLN A 262 -19.66 -18.71 14.25
N CYS A 263 -19.91 -17.89 15.28
CA CYS A 263 -20.22 -18.36 16.63
C CYS A 263 -21.42 -17.63 17.23
N SER A 264 -22.00 -18.18 18.30
CA SER A 264 -23.18 -17.56 18.91
C SER A 264 -22.81 -16.30 19.71
N VAL A 265 -23.71 -15.32 19.74
CA VAL A 265 -23.56 -14.11 20.57
C VAL A 265 -23.36 -14.46 22.06
N SER A 266 -23.99 -15.55 22.53
CA SER A 266 -23.81 -16.07 23.89
C SER A 266 -22.35 -16.45 24.17
N ARG A 267 -21.68 -17.10 23.19
CA ARG A 267 -20.27 -17.46 23.27
C ARG A 267 -19.38 -16.21 23.36
N ILE A 268 -19.61 -15.22 22.51
CA ILE A 268 -18.85 -13.96 22.52
C ILE A 268 -19.01 -13.24 23.85
N ARG A 269 -20.22 -13.24 24.42
CA ARG A 269 -20.47 -12.68 25.76
C ARG A 269 -19.69 -13.40 26.85
N LYS A 270 -19.60 -14.73 26.78
CA LYS A 270 -18.80 -15.51 27.73
C LYS A 270 -17.32 -15.16 27.66
N VAL A 271 -16.77 -15.08 26.44
CA VAL A 271 -15.37 -14.66 26.23
C VAL A 271 -15.14 -13.24 26.75
N ALA A 272 -16.01 -12.29 26.44
CA ALA A 272 -15.89 -10.92 26.96
C ALA A 272 -15.98 -10.84 28.50
N ALA A 273 -16.67 -11.77 29.15
CA ALA A 273 -16.75 -11.83 30.62
C ALA A 273 -15.47 -12.39 31.26
N GLU A 274 -14.78 -13.32 30.58
CA GLU A 274 -13.54 -13.95 31.04
C GLU A 274 -12.30 -13.09 30.74
N HIS A 275 -12.41 -12.13 29.80
CA HIS A 275 -11.31 -11.30 29.33
C HIS A 275 -11.58 -9.79 29.55
N PRO A 276 -11.16 -9.21 30.69
CA PRO A 276 -11.56 -7.87 31.12
C PRO A 276 -11.02 -6.71 30.25
N PHE A 277 -10.09 -7.01 29.33
CA PHE A 277 -9.58 -6.04 28.34
C PHE A 277 -10.52 -5.85 27.14
N ILE A 278 -11.58 -6.66 27.03
CA ILE A 278 -12.68 -6.47 26.09
C ILE A 278 -13.97 -6.25 26.90
N LYS A 279 -14.81 -5.31 26.46
CA LYS A 279 -16.06 -4.99 27.14
C LYS A 279 -17.22 -4.80 26.17
N ILE A 280 -18.38 -5.29 26.59
CA ILE A 280 -19.63 -5.07 25.87
C ILE A 280 -20.33 -3.84 26.43
N SER A 281 -20.59 -2.86 25.56
CA SER A 281 -21.40 -1.68 25.87
C SER A 281 -22.44 -1.50 24.78
N LYS A 282 -23.72 -1.41 25.14
CA LYS A 282 -24.83 -1.24 24.19
C LYS A 282 -24.80 -2.22 23.00
N SER A 283 -24.51 -3.50 23.27
CA SER A 283 -24.37 -4.56 22.25
C SER A 283 -23.23 -4.36 21.25
N VAL A 284 -22.28 -3.50 21.57
CA VAL A 284 -21.01 -3.31 20.85
C VAL A 284 -19.89 -3.87 21.70
N LEU A 285 -19.04 -4.69 21.09
CA LEU A 285 -17.81 -5.20 21.65
C LEU A 285 -16.70 -4.16 21.44
N ASN A 286 -16.05 -3.74 22.51
CA ASN A 286 -15.02 -2.69 22.53
C ASN A 286 -13.76 -3.21 23.21
N VAL A 287 -12.62 -2.62 22.87
CA VAL A 287 -11.36 -2.84 23.59
C VAL A 287 -11.24 -1.78 24.68
N VAL A 288 -10.84 -2.22 25.88
CA VAL A 288 -10.62 -1.34 27.05
C VAL A 288 -9.12 -1.19 27.33
N ASP A 289 -8.31 -2.16 26.90
CA ASP A 289 -6.85 -2.18 27.08
C ASP A 289 -6.21 -2.83 25.85
N GLU A 290 -5.73 -1.99 24.92
CA GLU A 290 -5.14 -2.45 23.66
C GLU A 290 -3.86 -3.25 23.86
N SER A 291 -3.02 -2.87 24.84
CA SER A 291 -1.78 -3.58 25.13
C SER A 291 -2.06 -5.02 25.61
N LYS A 292 -3.07 -5.21 26.46
CA LYS A 292 -3.47 -6.56 26.88
C LYS A 292 -4.14 -7.36 25.78
N LEU A 293 -4.89 -6.70 24.89
CA LEU A 293 -5.45 -7.34 23.70
C LEU A 293 -4.33 -7.91 22.81
N GLN A 294 -3.33 -7.08 22.49
CA GLN A 294 -2.21 -7.49 21.65
C GLN A 294 -1.38 -8.61 22.31
N PHE A 295 -1.14 -8.52 23.61
CA PHE A 295 -0.47 -9.59 24.35
C PHE A 295 -1.25 -10.91 24.30
N ALA A 296 -2.57 -10.88 24.53
CA ALA A 296 -3.41 -12.07 24.45
C ALA A 296 -3.48 -12.63 23.02
N LEU A 297 -3.53 -11.78 22.00
CA LEU A 297 -3.48 -12.18 20.60
C LEU A 297 -2.15 -12.86 20.27
N GLN A 298 -1.03 -12.34 20.76
CA GLN A 298 0.29 -12.96 20.58
C GLN A 298 0.38 -14.34 21.26
N CYS A 299 -0.12 -14.47 22.49
CA CYS A 299 -0.15 -15.75 23.19
C CYS A 299 -0.98 -16.80 22.44
N THR A 300 -2.20 -16.44 22.03
CA THR A 300 -3.07 -17.36 21.27
C THR A 300 -2.48 -17.73 19.91
N THR A 301 -1.85 -16.77 19.21
CA THR A 301 -1.14 -17.04 17.95
C THR A 301 -0.07 -18.09 18.16
N ARG A 302 0.82 -17.90 19.15
CA ARG A 302 1.91 -18.84 19.44
C ARG A 302 1.39 -20.23 19.78
N GLU A 303 0.42 -20.34 20.69
CA GLU A 303 -0.14 -21.63 21.10
C GLU A 303 -0.84 -22.36 19.95
N LEU A 304 -1.47 -21.64 19.03
CA LEU A 304 -2.07 -22.24 17.83
C LEU A 304 -1.02 -22.63 16.78
N THR A 305 0.06 -21.86 16.66
CA THR A 305 1.22 -22.21 15.81
C THR A 305 1.90 -23.49 16.30
N ASP A 306 1.96 -23.73 17.61
CA ASP A 306 2.48 -24.99 18.19
C ASP A 306 1.63 -26.23 17.83
N LEU A 307 0.42 -26.04 17.26
CA LEU A 307 -0.47 -27.10 16.78
C LEU A 307 -0.36 -27.40 15.28
N LEU A 308 0.49 -26.66 14.54
CA LEU A 308 0.80 -26.89 13.13
C LEU A 308 1.70 -28.12 12.95
#